data_AF-A0A381F4I7-F1
#
_entry.id   AF-A0A381F4I7-F1
#
_cell.length_a   1.000
_cell.length_b   1.000
_cell.length_c   1.000
_cell.angle_alpha   90.00
_cell.angle_beta   90.00
_cell.angle_gamma   90.00
#
_symmetry.space_group_name_H-M   'P 1'
#
loop_
_entity.id
_entity.type
_entity.pdbx_description
1 polymer ?
#
loop_
_entity_poly.entity_id
_entity_poly.type
_entity_poly.pdbx_seq_one_letter_code
_entity_poly.pdbx_strand_id
1 'polypeptide(L)'
;MKIDKLIDNKSQVLYDGFCAELNQEFNIIIGEENIAFKISDLINNSFKNIKDFLSKNDLEIILEKGEIKNNVPEYIKRLISENEYTDLIKNANYYKSESHLALNYFVKNDLLLLFTYGEKQPSRWILILENVWKIK
;
A
#
# COMPACT_ATOMS: atom_id res chain seq x y z
N MET A 1 -3.37 -15.91 -4.67
CA MET A 1 -2.11 -15.55 -3.98
C MET A 1 -2.29 -15.89 -2.51
N LYS A 2 -1.28 -16.50 -1.86
CA LYS A 2 -1.33 -16.79 -0.41
C LYS A 2 -0.19 -16.06 0.30
N ILE A 3 -0.43 -15.53 1.50
CA ILE A 3 0.62 -14.88 2.28
C ILE A 3 1.37 -15.93 3.10
N ASP A 4 2.70 -15.87 3.03
CA ASP A 4 3.58 -16.78 3.77
C ASP A 4 4.20 -16.05 4.97
N LYS A 5 4.93 -14.95 4.71
CA LYS A 5 5.71 -14.26 5.75
C LYS A 5 5.83 -12.76 5.47
N LEU A 6 5.78 -11.94 6.53
CA LEU A 6 6.23 -10.55 6.49
C LEU A 6 7.76 -10.49 6.49
N ILE A 7 8.34 -9.87 5.46
CA ILE A 7 9.79 -9.71 5.32
C ILE A 7 10.23 -8.40 5.96
N ASP A 8 9.55 -7.30 5.62
CA ASP A 8 9.85 -5.98 6.15
C ASP A 8 8.55 -5.16 6.25
N ASN A 9 8.42 -4.38 7.32
CA ASN A 9 7.33 -3.42 7.53
C ASN A 9 7.82 -2.00 7.79
N LYS A 10 9.11 -1.72 7.59
CA LYS A 10 9.65 -0.37 7.72
C LYS A 10 9.44 0.42 6.44
N SER A 11 8.75 1.55 6.58
CA SER A 11 8.58 2.49 5.48
C SER A 11 9.93 3.03 5.01
N GLN A 12 10.21 2.87 3.72
CA GLN A 12 11.42 3.37 3.06
C GLN A 12 11.05 4.33 1.94
N VAL A 13 11.52 5.58 2.02
CA VAL A 13 11.37 6.54 0.92
C VAL A 13 12.29 6.13 -0.23
N LEU A 14 11.69 5.83 -1.38
CA LEU A 14 12.41 5.48 -2.61
C LEU A 14 12.55 6.69 -3.55
N TYR A 15 11.62 7.63 -3.45
CA TYR A 15 11.62 8.85 -4.27
C TYR A 15 10.94 10.00 -3.53
N ASP A 16 11.51 11.19 -3.62
CA ASP A 16 10.90 12.45 -3.20
C ASP A 16 11.43 13.58 -4.09
N GLY A 17 10.68 13.96 -5.13
CA GLY A 17 11.18 14.84 -6.19
C GLY A 17 10.13 15.28 -7.21
N PHE A 18 10.58 15.81 -8.34
CA PHE A 18 9.70 16.35 -9.39
C PHE A 18 9.02 15.27 -10.23
N CYS A 19 7.74 15.48 -10.56
CA CYS A 19 6.95 14.57 -11.40
C CYS A 19 7.65 14.14 -12.72
N ALA A 20 8.43 15.05 -13.33
CA ALA A 20 9.10 14.78 -14.60
C ALA A 20 10.12 13.61 -14.54
N GLU A 21 10.73 13.36 -13.38
CA GLU A 21 11.75 12.32 -13.20
C GLU A 21 11.16 10.99 -12.72
N LEU A 22 9.87 10.98 -12.42
CA LEU A 22 9.20 9.86 -11.78
C LEU A 22 9.01 8.65 -12.71
N ASN A 23 9.02 8.86 -14.02
CA ASN A 23 8.87 7.79 -15.03
C ASN A 23 10.13 6.92 -15.23
N GLN A 24 11.16 7.14 -14.41
CA GLN A 24 12.35 6.29 -14.40
C GLN A 24 12.06 4.88 -13.86
N GLU A 25 13.01 3.97 -14.09
CA GLU A 25 12.99 2.64 -13.47
C GLU A 25 13.59 2.71 -12.07
N PHE A 26 12.87 2.15 -11.10
CA PHE A 26 13.31 1.99 -9.73
C PHE A 26 13.82 0.58 -9.52
N ASN A 27 14.91 0.47 -8.75
CA ASN A 27 15.51 -0.80 -8.38
C ASN A 27 15.59 -0.87 -6.86
N ILE A 28 15.06 -1.96 -6.30
CA ILE A 28 15.15 -2.25 -4.86
C ILE A 28 15.73 -3.65 -4.67
N ILE A 29 16.54 -3.78 -3.62
CA ILE A 29 17.19 -5.04 -3.24
C ILE A 29 16.47 -5.57 -2.00
N ILE A 30 15.93 -6.78 -2.09
CA ILE A 30 15.26 -7.46 -0.99
C ILE A 30 15.94 -8.81 -0.79
N GLY A 31 16.79 -8.90 0.23
CA GLY A 31 17.66 -10.06 0.40
C GLY A 31 18.62 -10.19 -0.79
N GLU A 32 18.49 -11.28 -1.55
CA GLU A 32 19.28 -11.56 -2.76
C GLU A 32 18.57 -11.16 -4.06
N GLU A 33 17.30 -10.76 -3.97
CA GLU A 33 16.47 -10.40 -5.13
C GLU A 33 16.69 -8.93 -5.53
N ASN A 34 16.85 -8.68 -6.82
CA ASN A 34 16.83 -7.34 -7.41
C ASN A 34 15.51 -7.14 -8.18
N ILE A 35 14.71 -6.19 -7.72
CA ILE A 35 13.39 -5.91 -8.25
C ILE A 35 13.41 -4.56 -8.96
N ALA A 36 13.43 -4.63 -10.29
CA ALA A 36 13.16 -3.49 -11.17
C ALA A 36 11.64 -3.30 -11.34
N PHE A 37 11.17 -2.05 -11.24
CA PHE A 37 9.77 -1.65 -11.50
C PHE A 37 9.66 -0.18 -11.91
N LYS A 38 8.52 0.22 -12.46
CA LYS A 38 8.14 1.60 -12.77
C LYS A 38 6.85 1.97 -12.05
N ILE A 39 6.58 3.27 -11.90
CA ILE A 39 5.30 3.73 -11.36
C ILE A 39 4.10 3.22 -12.16
N SER A 40 4.24 3.06 -13.48
CA SER A 40 3.19 2.48 -14.33
C SER A 40 2.75 1.08 -13.87
N ASP A 41 3.63 0.34 -13.22
CA ASP A 41 3.34 -0.99 -12.69
C ASP A 41 2.48 -0.92 -11.40
N LEU A 42 2.32 0.27 -10.82
CA LEU A 42 1.53 0.52 -9.61
C LEU A 42 0.17 1.14 -9.92
N ILE A 43 0.03 1.90 -11.01
CA ILE A 43 -1.15 2.76 -11.30
C ILE A 43 -2.47 1.99 -11.28
N ASN A 44 -2.46 0.73 -11.73
CA ASN A 44 -3.67 -0.11 -11.77
C ASN A 44 -3.79 -1.06 -10.58
N ASN A 45 -2.76 -1.14 -9.74
CA ASN A 45 -2.66 -2.06 -8.62
C ASN A 45 -2.95 -1.35 -7.30
N SER A 46 -4.13 -0.72 -7.22
CA SER A 46 -4.63 -0.16 -5.96
C SER A 46 -4.81 -1.27 -4.94
N PHE A 47 -4.37 -1.05 -3.70
CA PHE A 47 -4.55 -2.00 -2.59
C PHE A 47 -6.03 -2.31 -2.32
N LYS A 48 -6.96 -1.43 -2.74
CA LYS A 48 -8.40 -1.72 -2.66
C LYS A 48 -8.80 -2.97 -3.45
N ASN A 49 -8.10 -3.25 -4.53
CA ASN A 49 -8.39 -4.35 -5.46
C ASN A 49 -7.69 -5.66 -5.05
N ILE A 50 -6.82 -5.63 -4.03
CA ILE A 50 -6.05 -6.82 -3.63
C ILE A 50 -6.95 -7.96 -3.10
N LYS A 51 -8.16 -7.60 -2.63
CA LYS A 51 -9.17 -8.54 -2.12
C LYS A 51 -9.64 -9.54 -3.18
N ASP A 52 -9.49 -9.20 -4.45
CA ASP A 52 -9.84 -10.09 -5.56
C ASP A 52 -8.82 -11.23 -5.73
N PHE A 53 -7.63 -11.11 -5.12
CA PHE A 53 -6.50 -12.03 -5.29
C PHE A 53 -6.10 -12.78 -4.01
N LEU A 54 -6.57 -12.30 -2.85
CA LEU A 54 -6.24 -12.81 -1.51
C LEU A 54 -7.45 -13.44 -0.83
N SER A 55 -7.22 -14.45 0.00
CA SER A 55 -8.25 -14.92 0.92
C SER A 55 -8.52 -13.85 1.99
N LYS A 56 -9.71 -13.90 2.61
CA LYS A 56 -10.05 -13.01 3.73
C LYS A 56 -9.02 -13.08 4.87
N ASN A 57 -8.60 -14.29 5.21
CA ASN A 57 -7.59 -14.54 6.25
C ASN A 57 -6.23 -13.93 5.90
N ASP A 58 -5.80 -14.06 4.64
CA ASP A 58 -4.54 -13.46 4.18
C ASP A 58 -4.58 -11.93 4.23
N LEU A 59 -5.71 -11.33 3.84
CA LEU A 59 -5.91 -9.90 3.97
C LEU A 59 -5.81 -9.45 5.43
N GLU A 60 -6.49 -10.14 6.35
CA GLU A 60 -6.44 -9.83 7.79
C GLU A 60 -4.99 -9.88 8.33
N ILE A 61 -4.21 -10.89 7.93
CA ILE A 61 -2.78 -11.00 8.27
C ILE A 61 -1.98 -9.78 7.77
N ILE A 62 -2.22 -9.33 6.55
CA ILE A 62 -1.54 -8.16 5.99
C ILE A 62 -1.88 -6.91 6.79
N LEU A 63 -3.17 -6.70 7.08
CA LEU A 63 -3.63 -5.52 7.80
C LEU A 63 -3.07 -5.48 9.23
N GLU A 64 -3.09 -6.61 9.93
CA GLU A 64 -2.61 -6.69 11.31
C GLU A 64 -1.09 -6.57 11.41
N LYS A 65 -0.32 -7.41 10.68
CA LYS A 65 1.15 -7.43 10.85
C LYS A 65 1.86 -6.35 10.03
N GLY A 66 1.25 -5.87 8.95
CA GLY A 66 1.71 -4.69 8.23
C GLY A 66 1.35 -3.37 8.91
N GLU A 67 0.61 -3.44 10.03
CA GLU A 67 0.13 -2.28 10.80
C GLU A 67 -0.70 -1.29 9.95
N ILE A 68 -1.39 -1.82 8.94
CA ILE A 68 -2.19 -1.03 8.00
C ILE A 68 -3.57 -0.75 8.58
N LYS A 69 -3.83 0.52 8.88
CA LYS A 69 -5.11 0.95 9.45
C LYS A 69 -6.05 1.47 8.37
N ASN A 70 -7.34 1.22 8.59
CA ASN A 70 -8.39 1.87 7.82
C ASN A 70 -8.46 3.34 8.25
N ASN A 71 -8.16 4.26 7.34
CA ASN A 71 -8.02 5.69 7.63
C ASN A 71 -9.30 6.46 7.26
N VAL A 72 -10.47 5.90 7.59
CA VAL A 72 -11.77 6.53 7.30
C VAL A 72 -11.76 7.95 7.88
N PRO A 73 -12.04 9.00 7.09
CA PRO A 73 -11.96 10.36 7.57
C PRO A 73 -12.88 10.62 8.76
N GLU A 74 -12.33 11.21 9.83
CA GLU A 74 -13.05 11.38 11.09
C GLU A 74 -14.28 12.30 10.98
N TYR A 75 -14.29 13.24 10.03
CA TYR A 75 -15.46 14.09 9.80
C TYR A 75 -16.70 13.28 9.44
N ILE A 76 -16.56 12.06 8.92
CA ILE A 76 -17.68 11.17 8.60
C ILE A 76 -18.44 10.80 9.88
N LYS A 77 -17.78 10.72 11.05
CA LYS A 77 -18.45 10.51 12.35
C LYS A 77 -19.54 11.55 12.64
N ARG A 78 -19.46 12.75 12.05
CA ARG A 78 -20.43 13.83 12.24
C ARG A 78 -21.62 13.73 11.29
N LEU A 79 -21.56 12.83 10.30
CA LEU A 79 -22.56 12.68 9.24
C LEU A 79 -23.42 11.41 9.41
N ILE A 80 -22.97 10.44 10.21
CA ILE A 80 -23.63 9.14 10.43
C ILE A 80 -23.63 8.78 11.92
N SER A 81 -24.45 7.80 12.32
CA SER A 81 -24.47 7.29 13.69
C SER A 81 -23.18 6.53 14.06
N GLU A 82 -22.94 6.35 15.36
CA GLU A 82 -21.77 5.62 15.87
C GLU A 82 -21.75 4.15 15.42
N ASN A 83 -22.91 3.51 15.35
CA ASN A 83 -23.05 2.15 14.83
C ASN A 83 -22.67 2.07 13.34
N GLU A 84 -23.22 2.98 12.52
CA GLU A 84 -22.89 3.07 11.09
C GLU A 84 -21.41 3.37 10.86
N TYR A 85 -20.79 4.22 11.68
CA TYR A 85 -19.37 4.52 11.59
C TYR A 85 -18.50 3.32 11.97
N THR A 86 -18.88 2.58 13.01
CA THR A 86 -18.20 1.35 13.42
C THR A 86 -18.26 0.30 12.32
N ASP A 87 -19.43 0.13 11.70
CA ASP A 87 -19.59 -0.77 10.56
C ASP A 87 -18.82 -0.29 9.33
N LEU A 88 -18.77 1.02 9.08
CA LEU A 88 -17.97 1.60 8.01
C LEU A 88 -16.48 1.31 8.20
N ILE A 89 -15.91 1.50 9.41
CA ILE A 89 -14.50 1.18 9.67
C ILE A 89 -14.20 -0.31 9.42
N LYS A 90 -15.12 -1.20 9.77
CA LYS A 90 -14.92 -2.65 9.56
C LYS A 90 -14.94 -3.04 8.08
N ASN A 91 -15.74 -2.36 7.27
CA ASN A 91 -16.03 -2.77 5.90
C ASN A 91 -15.39 -1.88 4.82
N ALA A 92 -15.00 -0.65 5.14
CA ALA A 92 -14.45 0.27 4.16
C ALA A 92 -13.06 -0.16 3.69
N ASN A 93 -12.80 -0.04 2.40
CA ASN A 93 -11.50 -0.29 1.80
C ASN A 93 -10.70 1.01 1.74
N TYR A 94 -10.60 1.75 2.85
CA TYR A 94 -9.94 3.04 2.90
C TYR A 94 -8.58 2.94 3.59
N TYR A 95 -7.69 2.18 2.99
CA TYR A 95 -6.32 2.02 3.48
C TYR A 95 -5.44 3.12 2.91
N LYS A 96 -4.85 3.91 3.80
CA LYS A 96 -3.90 4.98 3.45
C LYS A 96 -2.69 4.88 4.35
N SER A 97 -1.54 5.26 3.81
CA SER A 97 -0.32 5.48 4.59
C SER A 97 -0.49 6.60 5.61
N GLU A 98 0.49 6.77 6.50
CA GLU A 98 0.62 7.94 7.36
C GLU A 98 0.60 9.28 6.57
N SER A 99 1.09 9.28 5.32
CA SER A 99 1.08 10.46 4.44
C SER A 99 -0.29 10.74 3.79
N HIS A 100 -1.37 10.04 4.19
CA HIS A 100 -2.72 10.12 3.60
C HIS A 100 -2.83 9.81 2.10
N LEU A 101 -1.77 9.21 1.54
CA LEU A 101 -1.72 8.73 0.17
C LEU A 101 -2.25 7.30 0.08
N ALA A 102 -2.71 6.92 -1.11
CA ALA A 102 -3.29 5.60 -1.35
C ALA A 102 -2.20 4.52 -1.37
N LEU A 103 -2.52 3.37 -0.78
CA LEU A 103 -1.70 2.16 -0.90
C LEU A 103 -1.93 1.49 -2.26
N ASN A 104 -0.83 1.06 -2.86
CA ASN A 104 -0.76 0.29 -4.09
C ASN A 104 0.08 -0.96 -3.83
N TYR A 105 0.06 -1.91 -4.75
CA TYR A 105 0.85 -3.13 -4.65
C TYR A 105 1.59 -3.46 -5.94
N PHE A 106 2.62 -4.27 -5.81
CA PHE A 106 3.32 -4.89 -6.93
C PHE A 106 3.68 -6.32 -6.54
N VAL A 107 3.55 -7.25 -7.48
CA VAL A 107 3.90 -8.66 -7.25
C VAL A 107 5.01 -9.07 -8.20
N LYS A 108 6.13 -9.56 -7.66
CA LYS A 108 7.27 -10.05 -8.44
C LYS A 108 8.09 -11.04 -7.62
N ASN A 109 8.58 -12.12 -8.24
CA ASN A 109 9.46 -13.12 -7.61
C ASN A 109 8.92 -13.68 -6.27
N ASP A 110 7.63 -14.02 -6.24
CA ASP A 110 6.92 -14.47 -5.04
C ASP A 110 6.99 -13.45 -3.87
N LEU A 111 7.10 -12.17 -4.20
CA LEU A 111 7.01 -11.07 -3.26
C LEU A 111 5.78 -10.23 -3.59
N LEU A 112 5.03 -9.86 -2.56
CA LEU A 112 4.04 -8.80 -2.59
C LEU A 112 4.64 -7.57 -1.90
N LEU A 113 4.80 -6.51 -2.66
CA LEU A 113 5.33 -5.23 -2.20
C LEU A 113 4.19 -4.23 -2.11
N LEU A 114 4.09 -3.55 -0.98
CA LEU A 114 3.10 -2.50 -0.77
C LEU A 114 3.79 -1.14 -0.85
N PHE A 115 3.23 -0.26 -1.66
CA PHE A 115 3.76 1.05 -1.91
C PHE A 115 2.75 2.13 -1.60
N THR A 116 3.27 3.27 -1.18
CA THR A 116 2.53 4.53 -1.17
C THR A 116 3.13 5.44 -2.23
N TYR A 117 2.28 5.97 -3.09
CA TYR A 117 2.69 6.81 -4.20
C TYR A 117 1.68 7.92 -4.45
N GLY A 118 2.16 9.16 -4.61
CA GLY A 118 1.30 10.29 -4.90
C GLY A 118 1.98 11.66 -4.81
N GLU A 119 1.23 12.68 -5.18
CA GLU A 119 1.65 14.08 -5.06
C GLU A 119 1.58 14.53 -3.59
N LYS A 120 2.72 14.96 -3.05
CA LYS A 120 2.84 15.44 -1.66
C LYS A 120 2.62 16.95 -1.59
N GLN A 121 3.08 17.67 -2.59
CA GLN A 121 2.95 19.13 -2.79
C GLN A 121 2.91 19.39 -4.31
N PRO A 122 2.44 20.56 -4.78
CA PRO A 122 2.40 20.87 -6.20
C PRO A 122 3.70 20.53 -6.92
N SER A 123 3.63 19.63 -7.90
CA SER A 123 4.75 19.10 -8.69
C SER A 123 5.80 18.26 -7.96
N ARG A 124 5.64 18.00 -6.65
CA ARG A 124 6.53 17.16 -5.84
C ARG A 124 5.85 15.85 -5.44
N TRP A 125 6.37 14.75 -5.94
CA TRP A 125 5.85 13.40 -5.77
C TRP A 125 6.72 12.60 -4.81
N ILE A 126 6.08 11.70 -4.08
CA ILE A 126 6.74 10.78 -3.15
C ILE A 126 6.37 9.34 -3.50
N LEU A 127 7.36 8.45 -3.40
CA LEU A 127 7.21 7.00 -3.46
C LEU A 127 7.85 6.39 -2.21
N ILE A 128 7.06 5.59 -1.50
CA ILE A 128 7.48 4.91 -0.27
C ILE A 128 7.17 3.43 -0.43
N LEU A 129 8.15 2.58 -0.14
CA LEU A 129 7.93 1.15 0.09
C LEU A 129 7.48 0.98 1.54
N GLU A 130 6.27 0.48 1.76
CA GLU A 130 5.66 0.38 3.09
C GLU A 130 5.92 -0.99 3.72
N ASN A 131 5.59 -2.06 2.99
CA ASN A 131 5.79 -3.42 3.45
C ASN A 131 6.24 -4.35 2.32
N VAL A 132 6.92 -5.42 2.68
CA VAL A 132 7.34 -6.52 1.80
C VAL A 132 6.90 -7.84 2.39
N TRP A 133 6.21 -8.65 1.59
CA TRP A 133 5.67 -9.94 1.99
C TRP A 133 6.17 -11.04 1.06
N LYS A 134 6.52 -12.19 1.61
CA LYS A 134 6.65 -13.43 0.85
C LYS A 134 5.27 -14.01 0.61
N ILE A 135 5.02 -14.42 -0.63
CA ILE A 135 3.79 -15.10 -1.05
C ILE A 135 4.08 -16.51 -1.56
N LYS A 136 3.03 -17.33 -1.62
CA LYS A 136 3.04 -18.70 -2.14
C LYS A 136 1.87 -18.92 -3.10
#